data_AF-A0A944A0X8-F1
#
_entry.id   AF-A0A944A0X8-F1
#
_cell.length_a   1.000
_cell.length_b   1.000
_cell.length_c   1.000
_cell.angle_alpha   90.00
_cell.angle_beta   90.00
_cell.angle_gamma   90.00
#
_symmetry.space_group_name_H-M   'P 1'
#
loop_
_entity.id
_entity.type
_entity.pdbx_description
1 polymer ?
#
loop_
_entity_poly.entity_id
_entity_poly.type
_entity_poly.pdbx_seq_one_letter_code
_entity_poly.pdbx_strand_id
1 'polypeptide(L)' 'TKTVITFQGTSVDEIEKEFKASVDDYLEWCAQDGIEPEKPYSGKFNVRFLPELHQKANCQ' A
#
# COMPACT_ATOMS: atom_id res chain seq x y z
N THR A 1 0.24 0.11 11.66
CA THR A 1 -0.74 1.19 11.93
C THR A 1 -1.07 1.77 10.58
N LYS A 2 -2.35 1.84 10.18
CA LYS A 2 -2.73 2.33 8.84
C LYS A 2 -2.48 3.84 8.77
N THR A 3 -1.70 4.31 7.80
CA THR A 3 -1.48 5.75 7.59
C THR A 3 -2.74 6.37 6.98
N VAL A 4 -3.22 7.47 7.56
CA VAL A 4 -4.39 8.22 7.08
C VAL A 4 -3.90 9.54 6.51
N ILE A 5 -4.21 9.78 5.23
CA ILE A 5 -3.93 11.03 4.52
C ILE A 5 -5.26 11.72 4.25
N THR A 6 -5.35 13.01 4.60
CA THR A 6 -6.58 13.81 4.48
C THR A 6 -6.35 14.96 3.51
N PHE A 7 -7.30 15.18 2.60
CA PHE A 7 -7.28 16.24 1.60
C PHE A 7 -8.69 16.85 1.50
N GLN A 8 -8.79 18.09 1.06
CA GLN A 8 -10.06 18.81 0.91
C GLN A 8 -9.98 19.79 -0.28
N GLY A 9 -11.13 20.18 -0.81
CA GLY A 9 -11.23 21.19 -1.86
C GLY A 9 -12.68 21.58 -2.10
N THR A 10 -12.87 22.73 -2.73
CA THR A 10 -14.20 23.31 -3.03
C THR A 10 -14.65 23.05 -4.47
N SER A 11 -13.75 22.59 -5.33
CA SER A 11 -14.04 22.13 -6.70
C SER A 11 -13.38 20.77 -6.98
N VAL A 12 -13.82 20.10 -8.05
CA VAL A 12 -13.26 18.80 -8.46
C VAL A 12 -11.76 18.93 -8.78
N ASP A 13 -11.38 19.97 -9.52
CA ASP A 13 -9.98 20.25 -9.86
C ASP A 13 -9.11 20.49 -8.61
N GLU A 14 -9.65 21.21 -7.62
CA GLU A 14 -8.96 21.47 -6.36
C GLU A 14 -8.78 20.19 -5.54
N ILE A 15 -9.81 19.36 -5.44
CA ILE A 15 -9.74 18.08 -4.72
C ILE A 15 -8.69 17.16 -5.35
N GLU A 16 -8.64 17.07 -6.69
CA GLU A 16 -7.66 16.23 -7.38
C GLU A 16 -6.23 16.72 -7.14
N LYS A 17 -6.03 18.04 -7.17
CA LYS A 17 -4.73 18.67 -6.89
C LYS A 17 -4.29 18.41 -5.45
N GLU A 18 -5.16 18.68 -4.48
CA GLU A 18 -4.86 18.52 -3.05
C GLU A 18 -4.64 17.05 -2.68
N PHE A 19 -5.35 16.12 -3.33
CA PHE A 19 -5.09 14.69 -3.20
C PHE A 19 -3.67 14.32 -3.63
N LYS A 20 -3.25 14.74 -4.82
CA LYS A 20 -1.89 14.45 -5.34
C LYS A 20 -0.82 15.06 -4.44
N ALA A 21 -0.99 16.32 -4.05
CA ALA A 21 -0.06 17.00 -3.14
C ALA A 21 0.09 16.25 -1.81
N SER A 22 -1.02 15.85 -1.20
CA SER A 22 -0.99 15.12 0.08
C SER A 22 -0.31 13.74 -0.02
N VAL A 23 -0.39 13.09 -1.19
CA VAL A 23 0.32 11.83 -1.47
C VAL A 23 1.82 12.08 -1.67
N ASP A 24 2.18 13.12 -2.43
CA ASP A 24 3.58 13.48 -2.66
C ASP A 24 4.28 13.85 -1.34
N ASP A 25 3.63 14.65 -0.49
CA ASP A 25 4.12 15.00 0.85
C ASP A 25 4.38 13.76 1.72
N TYR A 26 3.47 12.79 1.68
CA TYR A 26 3.64 11.52 2.41
C TYR A 26 4.86 10.74 1.93
N LEU A 27 5.04 10.63 0.61
CA LEU A 27 6.17 9.91 0.03
C LEU A 27 7.51 10.62 0.33
N GLU A 28 7.52 11.95 0.30
CA GLU A 28 8.70 12.74 0.61
C GLU A 28 9.09 12.59 2.09
N TRP A 29 8.10 12.61 2.99
CA TRP A 29 8.33 12.34 4.42
C TRP A 29 8.87 10.92 4.65
N CYS A 30 8.31 9.91 3.99
CA CYS A 30 8.83 8.54 4.02
C CYS A 30 10.30 8.48 3.54
N ALA A 31 10.65 9.19 2.48
CA ALA A 31 12.02 9.24 1.98
C ALA A 31 12.99 9.94 2.95
N GLN A 32 12.55 11.03 3.59
CA GLN A 32 13.35 11.76 4.58
C GLN A 32 13.66 10.91 5.83
N ASP A 33 12.67 10.16 6.31
CA ASP A 33 12.83 9.30 7.49
C ASP A 33 13.43 7.92 7.15
N GLY A 34 13.68 7.64 5.87
CA GLY A 34 14.21 6.35 5.41
C GLY A 34 13.24 5.17 5.62
N ILE A 35 11.94 5.47 5.67
CA ILE A 35 10.86 4.50 5.90
C ILE A 35 10.27 4.07 4.54
N GLU A 36 10.04 2.78 4.36
CA GLU A 36 9.29 2.32 3.18
C GLU A 36 7.81 2.71 3.30
N PRO A 37 7.22 3.39 2.29
CA PRO A 37 5.81 3.74 2.31
C PRO A 37 4.91 2.51 2.31
N GLU A 38 3.75 2.61 2.95
CA GLU A 38 2.79 1.52 3.07
C GLU A 38 2.24 1.14 1.69
N LYS A 39 2.45 -0.12 1.29
CA LYS A 39 1.90 -0.65 0.04
C LYS A 39 0.57 -1.33 0.33
N PRO A 40 -0.48 -1.07 -0.48
CA PRO A 40 -1.72 -1.82 -0.35
C PRO A 40 -1.45 -3.30 -0.54
N TYR A 41 -2.11 -4.13 0.27
CA TYR A 41 -1.99 -5.58 0.17
C TYR A 41 -2.39 -6.03 -1.23
N SER A 42 -1.46 -6.69 -1.93
CA SER A 42 -1.70 -7.15 -3.31
C SER A 42 -2.79 -8.24 -3.41
N GLY A 43 -3.25 -8.78 -2.28
CA GLY A 43 -4.13 -9.95 -2.20
C GLY A 43 -3.47 -11.26 -2.66
N LYS A 44 -2.23 -11.20 -3.12
CA LYS A 44 -1.48 -12.36 -3.60
C LYS A 44 -0.61 -12.91 -2.48
N PHE A 45 -0.86 -14.14 -2.08
CA PHE A 45 -0.03 -14.89 -1.15
C PHE A 45 0.81 -15.91 -1.92
N ASN A 46 1.90 -15.43 -2.54
CA ASN A 46 2.78 -16.27 -3.35
C ASN A 46 3.79 -17.00 -2.46
N VAL A 47 3.53 -18.27 -2.18
CA VAL A 47 4.40 -19.13 -1.36
C VAL A 47 4.81 -20.37 -2.15
N ARG A 48 6.09 -20.72 -2.07
CA ARG A 48 6.62 -21.98 -2.61
C ARG A 48 6.82 -22.95 -1.46
N PHE A 49 6.03 -24.02 -1.45
CA PHE A 49 6.17 -25.10 -0.48
C PHE A 49 7.06 -26.22 -1.04
N LEU A 50 7.68 -27.00 -0.14
CA LEU A 50 8.33 -28.25 -0.51
C LEU A 50 7.30 -29.22 -1.10
N PRO A 51 7.66 -30.05 -2.10
CA PRO A 51 6.72 -30.94 -2.79
C PRO A 51 5.90 -31.82 -1.85
N GLU A 52 6.51 -32.34 -0.79
CA GLU A 52 5.86 -33.19 0.21
C GLU A 52 4.78 -32.46 1.02
N LEU A 53 5.01 -31.19 1.36
CA LEU A 53 4.04 -30.37 2.09
C LEU A 53 2.90 -29.93 1.17
N HIS A 54 3.21 -29.64 -0.10
CA HIS A 54 2.21 -29.35 -1.13
C HIS A 54 1.29 -30.56 -1.35
N GLN A 55 1.83 -31.78 -1.38
CA GLN A 55 1.05 -33.01 -1.52
C GLN A 55 0.08 -33.22 -0.34
N LYS A 56 0.55 -33.00 0.90
CA LYS A 56 -0.30 -33.11 2.11
C LYS A 56 -1.41 -32.06 2.17
N ALA A 57 -1.18 -30.86 1.63
CA ALA A 57 -2.16 -29.79 1.62
C ALA A 57 -3.22 -29.94 0.51
N ASN A 58 -2.89 -30.63 -0.60
CA ASN A 58 -3.78 -30.80 -1.75
C ASN A 58 -4.70 -32.03 -1.68
N CYS A 59 -4.38 -33.02 -0.84
CA CYS A 59 -5.27 -34.16 -0.62
C CYS A 59 -6.14 -33.89 0.61
N GLN A 60 -7.39 -33.52 0.36
CA GLN A 60 -8.49 -33.53 1.32
C GLN A 60 -9.35 -34.79 1.09
#